data_AF-A0A8T7BPN7-F1
#
_entry.id   AF-A0A8T7BPN7-F1
#
_cell.length_a   1.000
_cell.length_b   1.000
_cell.length_c   1.000
_cell.angle_alpha   90.00
_cell.angle_beta   90.00
_cell.angle_gamma   90.00
#
_symmetry.space_group_name_H-M   'P 1'
#
loop_
_entity.id
_entity.type
_entity.pdbx_description
1 polymer ?
#
loop_
_entity_poly.entity_id
_entity_poly.type
_entity_poly.pdbx_seq_one_letter_code
_entity_poly.pdbx_strand_id
1 'polypeptide(L)'
;MQTSLLINVGQRTNHGKHQLQVFLLTVLLFASQVSFAQGQVPSELIHYPDFVFFNGQVLTADADRDFTIAEAVAVRDNRILAVGSDTQIRRMVGPSTRAVDLEGRSLTPGFIYNDGDNSVPAGDILKDSQWHGVTHPHL
;
A
#
# COMPACT_ATOMS: atom_id res chain seq x y z
N MET A 1 54.55 48.57 64.62
CA MET A 1 53.25 49.29 64.56
C MET A 1 52.67 49.12 63.15
N GLN A 2 51.39 48.73 63.06
CA GLN A 2 50.46 48.74 61.90
C GLN A 2 50.91 48.09 60.57
N THR A 3 50.45 46.90 60.17
CA THR A 3 49.11 46.47 59.67
C THR A 3 48.65 47.17 58.38
N SER A 4 48.65 46.45 57.24
CA SER A 4 47.64 46.58 56.17
C SER A 4 47.70 45.39 55.19
N LEU A 5 46.58 44.66 55.17
CA LEU A 5 46.12 43.59 54.30
C LEU A 5 45.59 44.19 52.98
N LEU A 6 45.71 43.50 51.83
CA LEU A 6 44.77 43.46 50.68
C LEU A 6 45.36 42.50 49.62
N ILE A 7 45.02 41.22 49.64
CA ILE A 7 44.04 40.56 48.75
C ILE A 7 44.25 40.89 47.26
N ASN A 8 44.79 39.93 46.50
CA ASN A 8 44.21 39.66 45.18
C ASN A 8 44.06 38.15 44.99
N VAL A 9 42.80 37.77 44.91
CA VAL A 9 42.26 36.42 44.86
C VAL A 9 42.69 35.73 43.58
N GLY A 10 43.08 34.46 43.72
CA GLY A 10 43.50 33.61 42.62
C GLY A 10 42.54 33.62 41.44
N GLN A 11 43.08 33.96 40.28
CA GLN A 11 42.53 33.65 38.98
C GLN A 11 42.55 32.12 38.81
N ARG A 12 41.61 31.42 39.44
CA ARG A 12 41.40 29.98 39.24
C ARG A 12 40.68 29.81 37.91
N THR A 13 41.42 29.29 36.95
CA THR A 13 41.07 29.07 35.55
C THR A 13 39.73 28.34 35.39
N ASN A 14 38.71 29.01 34.84
CA ASN A 14 37.40 28.44 34.54
C ASN A 14 37.37 27.63 33.22
N HIS A 15 38.52 27.40 32.58
CA HIS A 15 38.60 26.79 31.25
C HIS A 15 38.08 25.35 31.20
N GLY A 16 38.21 24.56 32.27
CA GLY A 16 37.77 23.15 32.26
C GLY A 16 36.25 22.94 32.30
N LYS A 17 35.49 23.85 32.95
CA LYS A 17 34.04 23.68 33.15
C LYS A 17 33.24 24.01 31.89
N HIS A 18 33.66 25.05 31.16
CA HIS A 18 33.03 25.44 29.91
C HIS A 18 33.30 24.44 28.78
N GLN A 19 34.52 23.88 28.72
CA GLN A 19 34.86 22.83 27.76
C GLN A 19 34.02 21.56 27.98
N LEU A 20 33.76 21.20 29.24
CA LEU A 20 32.93 20.04 29.59
C LEU A 20 31.44 20.26 29.32
N GLN A 21 30.90 21.45 29.62
CA GLN A 21 29.50 21.80 29.31
C GLN A 21 29.24 21.88 27.81
N VAL A 22 30.17 22.48 27.04
CA VAL A 22 30.06 22.54 25.58
C VAL A 22 30.13 21.15 24.99
N PHE A 23 31.04 20.29 25.45
CA PHE A 23 31.12 18.90 25.01
C PHE A 23 29.82 18.11 25.31
N LEU A 24 29.25 18.25 26.52
CA LEU A 24 27.98 17.63 26.90
C LEU A 24 26.81 18.11 26.04
N LEU A 25 26.74 19.42 25.74
CA LEU A 25 25.70 19.98 24.87
C LEU A 25 25.84 19.52 23.42
N THR A 26 27.06 19.41 22.89
CA THR A 26 27.30 18.91 21.52
C THR A 26 26.95 17.44 21.39
N VAL A 27 27.25 16.61 22.39
CA VAL A 27 26.86 15.18 22.43
C VAL A 27 25.34 15.03 22.48
N LEU A 28 24.65 15.85 23.28
CA LEU A 28 23.19 15.88 23.34
C LEU A 28 22.55 16.35 22.01
N LEU A 29 23.14 17.35 21.35
CA LEU A 29 22.67 17.85 20.06
C LEU A 29 22.88 16.83 18.92
N PHE A 30 23.91 15.98 19.03
CA PHE A 30 24.19 14.91 18.06
C PHE A 30 23.28 13.70 18.28
N ALA A 31 22.96 13.36 19.53
CA ALA A 31 22.07 12.24 19.87
C ALA A 31 20.63 12.44 19.39
N SER A 32 20.13 13.68 19.32
CA SER A 32 18.77 13.95 18.82
C SER A 32 18.62 13.76 17.31
N GLN A 33 19.71 13.74 16.55
CA GLN A 33 19.70 13.53 15.10
C GLN A 33 19.61 12.05 14.69
N VAL A 34 19.74 11.12 15.64
CA VAL A 34 19.77 9.68 15.37
C VAL A 34 18.36 9.08 15.19
N SER A 35 17.28 9.83 15.49
CA SER A 35 15.91 9.29 15.51
C SER A 35 15.12 9.42 14.20
N PHE A 36 15.71 9.91 13.10
CA PHE A 36 15.01 10.10 11.82
C PHE A 36 15.29 9.03 10.76
N ALA A 37 15.69 7.83 11.16
CA ALA A 37 15.96 6.72 10.23
C ALA A 37 15.33 5.37 10.64
N GLN A 38 14.29 5.38 11.49
CA GLN A 38 13.39 4.22 11.55
C GLN A 38 12.42 4.33 10.38
N GLY A 39 12.85 3.84 9.22
CA GLY A 39 11.99 3.74 8.04
C GLY A 39 10.69 3.02 8.42
N GLN A 40 9.56 3.68 8.20
CA GLN A 40 8.25 3.04 8.30
C GLN A 40 8.29 1.79 7.42
N VAL A 41 8.13 0.61 8.04
CA VAL A 41 8.06 -0.65 7.32
C VAL A 41 6.97 -0.49 6.25
N PRO A 42 7.27 -0.69 4.95
CA PRO A 42 6.27 -0.59 3.89
C PRO A 42 5.02 -1.38 4.27
N SER A 43 3.83 -0.81 4.12
CA SER A 43 2.56 -1.47 4.47
C SER A 43 2.37 -2.84 3.76
N GLU A 44 3.08 -3.03 2.66
CA GLU A 44 3.16 -4.26 1.86
C GLU A 44 3.90 -5.41 2.58
N LEU A 45 4.74 -5.11 3.57
CA LEU A 45 5.40 -6.09 4.45
C LEU A 45 4.56 -6.45 5.69
N ILE A 46 3.48 -5.71 5.98
CA ILE A 46 2.68 -5.91 7.20
C ILE A 46 1.44 -6.77 6.91
N HIS A 47 1.08 -6.96 5.63
CA HIS A 47 -0.16 -7.63 5.25
C HIS A 47 0.05 -8.54 4.03
N TYR A 48 0.15 -9.85 4.26
CA TYR A 48 0.25 -10.89 3.23
C TYR A 48 -1.08 -11.14 2.50
N PRO A 49 -1.14 -11.22 1.16
CA PRO A 49 -2.39 -11.38 0.42
C PRO A 49 -3.16 -12.64 0.85
N ASP A 50 -4.47 -12.62 0.70
CA ASP A 50 -5.32 -13.80 0.94
C ASP A 50 -5.16 -14.80 -0.20
N PHE A 51 -5.04 -14.30 -1.43
CA PHE A 51 -4.83 -15.11 -2.64
C PHE A 51 -3.68 -14.57 -3.49
N VAL A 52 -2.93 -15.50 -4.09
CA VAL A 52 -1.98 -15.22 -5.16
C VAL A 52 -2.29 -16.17 -6.30
N PHE A 53 -2.61 -15.62 -7.48
CA PHE A 53 -2.73 -16.37 -8.72
C PHE A 53 -1.50 -16.10 -9.57
N PHE A 54 -0.83 -17.14 -10.06
CA PHE A 54 0.43 -17.01 -10.78
C PHE A 54 0.53 -18.01 -11.93
N ASN A 55 1.53 -17.84 -12.79
CA ASN A 55 1.78 -18.64 -13.97
C ASN A 55 0.58 -18.64 -14.91
N GLY A 56 0.03 -17.47 -15.20
CA GLY A 56 -1.15 -17.32 -16.06
C GLY A 56 -1.06 -16.17 -17.04
N GLN A 57 -2.14 -15.97 -17.80
CA GLN A 57 -2.36 -14.78 -18.60
C GLN A 57 -3.41 -13.92 -17.90
N VAL A 58 -2.97 -12.93 -17.13
CA VAL A 58 -3.85 -12.03 -16.37
C VAL A 58 -4.20 -10.84 -17.25
N LEU A 59 -5.45 -10.79 -17.73
CA LEU A 59 -5.93 -9.69 -18.55
C LEU A 59 -6.35 -8.54 -17.64
N THR A 60 -5.67 -7.40 -17.73
CA THR A 60 -6.10 -6.17 -17.07
C THR A 60 -6.92 -5.35 -18.05
N ALA A 61 -8.19 -5.12 -17.72
CA ALA A 61 -9.06 -4.23 -18.50
C ALA A 61 -8.89 -2.79 -18.00
N ASP A 62 -7.66 -2.31 -17.94
CA ASP A 62 -7.36 -0.95 -17.53
C ASP A 62 -7.78 0.06 -18.62
N ALA A 63 -8.52 1.09 -18.22
CA ALA A 63 -9.11 2.05 -19.15
C ALA A 63 -8.07 2.94 -19.85
N ASP A 64 -6.91 3.13 -19.21
CA ASP A 64 -5.88 4.09 -19.63
C ASP A 64 -4.74 3.44 -20.43
N ARG A 65 -4.65 2.10 -20.47
CA ARG A 65 -3.64 1.38 -21.25
C ARG A 65 -4.30 0.22 -21.95
N ASP A 66 -4.21 0.23 -23.27
CA ASP A 66 -4.81 -0.75 -24.18
C ASP A 66 -4.57 -2.20 -23.69
N PHE A 67 -5.56 -2.79 -22.98
CA PHE A 67 -5.61 -4.17 -22.49
C PHE A 67 -4.23 -4.80 -22.18
N THR A 68 -3.68 -4.52 -21.00
CA THR A 68 -2.38 -5.11 -20.61
C THR A 68 -2.55 -6.58 -20.19
N ILE A 69 -1.56 -7.43 -20.53
CA ILE A 69 -1.48 -8.81 -20.05
C ILE A 69 -0.30 -8.92 -19.08
N ALA A 70 -0.58 -9.40 -17.87
CA ALA A 70 0.39 -9.71 -16.83
C ALA A 70 0.43 -11.22 -16.55
N GLU A 71 1.34 -11.65 -15.67
CA GLU A 71 1.55 -13.07 -15.37
C GLU A 71 0.84 -13.51 -14.07
N ALA A 72 0.72 -12.59 -13.11
CA ALA A 72 0.22 -12.88 -11.77
C ALA A 72 -0.51 -11.70 -11.11
N VAL A 73 -1.36 -12.03 -10.13
CA VAL A 73 -2.12 -11.06 -9.32
C VAL A 73 -2.21 -11.50 -7.85
N ALA A 74 -2.06 -10.54 -6.94
CA ALA A 74 -2.29 -10.70 -5.50
C ALA A 74 -3.59 -10.01 -5.09
N VAL A 75 -4.40 -10.67 -4.26
CA VAL A 75 -5.69 -10.19 -3.78
C VAL A 75 -5.72 -10.23 -2.25
N ARG A 76 -6.25 -9.16 -1.64
CA ARG A 76 -6.58 -9.08 -0.21
C ARG A 76 -7.92 -8.35 -0.05
N ASP A 77 -8.75 -8.79 0.90
CA ASP A 77 -9.96 -8.07 1.33
C ASP A 77 -10.84 -7.63 0.13
N ASN A 78 -11.00 -8.53 -0.84
CA ASN A 78 -11.73 -8.32 -2.09
C ASN A 78 -11.19 -7.19 -2.99
N ARG A 79 -9.91 -6.83 -2.83
CA ARG A 79 -9.20 -5.84 -3.65
C ARG A 79 -7.94 -6.44 -4.26
N ILE A 80 -7.62 -6.00 -5.47
CA ILE A 80 -6.34 -6.28 -6.10
C ILE A 80 -5.27 -5.48 -5.33
N LEU A 81 -4.33 -6.19 -4.72
CA LEU A 81 -3.21 -5.60 -4.00
C LEU A 81 -2.07 -5.25 -4.96
N ALA A 82 -1.78 -6.15 -5.90
CA ALA A 82 -0.73 -5.96 -6.91
C ALA A 82 -0.99 -6.84 -8.15
N VAL A 83 -0.51 -6.39 -9.31
CA VAL A 83 -0.47 -7.14 -10.57
C VAL A 83 0.95 -7.03 -11.14
N GLY A 84 1.50 -8.11 -11.68
CA GLY A 84 2.87 -8.07 -12.21
C GLY A 84 3.38 -9.41 -12.72
N SER A 85 4.71 -9.54 -12.75
CA SER A 85 5.37 -10.81 -13.12
C SER A 85 5.21 -11.86 -12.03
N ASP A 86 5.32 -13.13 -12.42
CA ASP A 86 5.24 -14.28 -11.52
C ASP A 86 6.20 -14.17 -10.35
N THR A 87 7.44 -13.81 -10.65
CA THR A 87 8.50 -13.72 -9.64
C THR A 87 8.18 -12.62 -8.62
N GLN A 88 7.59 -11.51 -9.05
CA GLN A 88 7.29 -10.38 -8.19
C GLN A 88 6.15 -10.72 -7.22
N ILE A 89 5.05 -11.27 -7.75
CA ILE A 89 3.85 -11.57 -6.98
C ILE A 89 4.04 -12.79 -6.07
N ARG A 90 4.76 -13.83 -6.53
CA ARG A 90 5.04 -15.01 -5.69
C ARG A 90 5.86 -14.70 -4.44
N ARG A 91 6.70 -13.65 -4.46
CA ARG A 91 7.44 -13.20 -3.27
C ARG A 91 6.54 -12.64 -2.18
N MET A 92 5.29 -12.31 -2.49
CA MET A 92 4.33 -11.77 -1.54
C MET A 92 3.63 -12.87 -0.73
N VAL A 93 3.80 -14.16 -1.08
CA VAL A 93 3.15 -15.28 -0.38
C VAL A 93 3.55 -15.31 1.09
N GLY A 94 2.56 -15.23 1.96
CA GLY A 94 2.71 -15.37 3.41
C GLY A 94 2.18 -16.69 3.96
N PRO A 95 2.26 -16.86 5.29
CA PRO A 95 1.88 -18.11 5.97
C PRO A 95 0.43 -18.56 5.72
N SER A 96 -0.49 -17.62 5.51
CA SER A 96 -1.92 -17.89 5.29
C SER A 96 -2.37 -17.62 3.85
N THR A 97 -1.47 -17.21 2.97
CA THR A 97 -1.80 -16.90 1.58
C THR A 97 -2.12 -18.18 0.82
N ARG A 98 -3.27 -18.21 0.13
CA ARG A 98 -3.58 -19.28 -0.80
C ARG A 98 -2.97 -18.99 -2.17
N ALA A 99 -1.92 -19.72 -2.51
CA ALA A 99 -1.30 -19.67 -3.82
C ALA A 99 -2.01 -20.63 -4.80
N VAL A 100 -2.34 -20.15 -6.00
CA VAL A 100 -3.03 -20.88 -7.05
C VAL A 100 -2.20 -20.78 -8.33
N ASP A 101 -1.69 -21.91 -8.79
CA ASP A 101 -1.05 -22.03 -10.10
C ASP A 101 -2.14 -22.05 -11.19
N LEU A 102 -2.04 -21.13 -12.14
CA LEU A 102 -2.98 -21.03 -13.26
C LEU A 102 -2.60 -21.94 -14.43
N GLU A 103 -1.43 -22.57 -14.42
CA GLU A 103 -0.98 -23.52 -15.45
C GLU A 103 -1.02 -22.94 -16.89
N GLY A 104 -0.71 -21.66 -17.03
CA GLY A 104 -0.77 -20.90 -18.28
C GLY A 104 -2.18 -20.45 -18.72
N ARG A 105 -3.22 -20.74 -17.92
CA ARG A 105 -4.60 -20.34 -18.22
C ARG A 105 -4.81 -18.84 -17.99
N SER A 106 -5.88 -18.32 -18.60
CA SER A 106 -6.24 -16.91 -18.49
C SER A 106 -7.05 -16.61 -17.24
N LEU A 107 -6.73 -15.49 -16.59
CA LEU A 107 -7.54 -14.85 -15.57
C LEU A 107 -8.12 -13.58 -16.17
N THR A 108 -9.44 -13.49 -16.23
CA THR A 108 -10.17 -12.34 -16.78
C THR A 108 -10.81 -11.53 -15.67
N PRO A 109 -11.03 -10.22 -15.89
CA PRO A 109 -11.94 -9.46 -15.06
C PRO A 109 -13.33 -10.12 -15.04
N GLY A 110 -14.07 -9.93 -13.94
CA GLY A 110 -15.47 -10.33 -13.89
C GLY A 110 -16.28 -9.60 -14.95
N PHE A 111 -17.17 -10.32 -15.64
CA PHE A 111 -18.05 -9.70 -16.62
C PHE A 111 -19.12 -8.85 -15.92
N ILE A 112 -19.25 -7.60 -16.35
CA ILE A 112 -20.33 -6.72 -15.93
C ILE A 112 -21.38 -6.75 -17.03
N TYR A 113 -22.55 -7.31 -16.72
CA TYR A 113 -23.71 -7.30 -17.62
C TYR A 113 -24.62 -6.12 -17.27
N ASN A 114 -24.95 -5.31 -18.25
CA ASN A 114 -25.93 -4.24 -18.14
C ASN A 114 -26.99 -4.42 -19.24
N ASP A 115 -28.23 -4.71 -18.85
CA ASP A 115 -29.40 -4.86 -19.74
C ASP A 115 -30.19 -3.55 -19.93
N GLY A 116 -29.83 -2.49 -19.21
CA GLY A 116 -30.46 -1.17 -19.30
C GLY A 116 -31.77 -1.02 -18.50
N ASP A 117 -32.33 -2.10 -17.94
CA ASP A 117 -33.55 -2.00 -17.13
C ASP A 117 -33.28 -1.53 -15.70
N ASN A 118 -32.09 -1.84 -15.18
CA ASN A 118 -31.57 -1.35 -13.92
C ASN A 118 -31.33 0.18 -13.89
N SER A 119 -31.46 0.87 -15.03
CA SER A 119 -31.22 2.31 -15.18
C SER A 119 -32.48 3.16 -15.12
N VAL A 120 -33.67 2.56 -15.33
CA VAL A 120 -34.94 3.27 -15.40
C VAL A 120 -35.98 2.58 -14.50
N PRO A 121 -36.68 3.30 -13.60
CA PRO A 121 -37.73 2.72 -12.73
C PRO A 121 -38.89 2.01 -13.45
N ALA A 122 -38.92 2.04 -14.78
CA ALA A 122 -39.96 1.44 -15.64
C ALA A 122 -39.40 0.49 -16.72
N GLY A 123 -38.11 0.11 -16.67
CA GLY A 123 -37.51 -0.80 -17.66
C GLY A 123 -38.24 -2.14 -17.75
N ASP A 124 -38.55 -2.71 -16.58
CA ASP A 124 -39.35 -3.94 -16.45
C ASP A 124 -40.80 -3.76 -16.96
N ILE A 125 -41.41 -2.58 -16.79
CA ILE A 125 -42.83 -2.28 -17.14
C ILE A 125 -43.05 -2.14 -18.65
N LEU A 126 -42.00 -1.86 -19.41
CA LEU A 126 -42.14 -1.88 -20.86
C LEU A 126 -42.04 -3.31 -21.38
N LYS A 127 -41.26 -4.19 -20.74
CA LYS A 127 -41.02 -5.57 -21.21
C LYS A 127 -42.22 -6.50 -21.04
N ASP A 128 -43.00 -6.34 -19.96
CA ASP A 128 -44.25 -7.10 -19.77
C ASP A 128 -45.38 -6.61 -20.71
N SER A 129 -45.54 -5.29 -20.88
CA SER A 129 -46.63 -4.70 -21.66
C SER A 129 -46.49 -4.93 -23.18
N GLN A 130 -45.27 -5.01 -23.72
CA GLN A 130 -45.03 -5.24 -25.15
C GLN A 130 -45.11 -6.72 -25.58
N TRP A 131 -45.22 -7.66 -24.64
CA TRP A 131 -45.26 -9.11 -24.92
C TRP A 131 -46.65 -9.77 -24.75
N HIS A 132 -47.66 -9.03 -24.30
CA HIS A 132 -49.02 -9.56 -24.09
C HIS A 132 -49.92 -9.64 -25.35
N GLY A 133 -49.36 -9.62 -26.58
CA GLY A 133 -50.17 -9.42 -27.79
C GLY A 133 -49.85 -10.18 -29.07
N VAL A 134 -48.80 -11.03 -29.15
CA VAL A 134 -48.49 -11.76 -30.41
C VAL A 134 -48.81 -13.25 -30.26
N THR A 135 -50.07 -13.62 -30.41
CA THR A 135 -50.43 -15.01 -30.75
C THR A 135 -50.14 -15.21 -32.23
N HIS A 136 -49.10 -16.00 -32.55
CA HIS A 136 -48.87 -16.45 -33.91
C HIS A 136 -50.02 -17.37 -34.35
N PRO A 137 -50.78 -17.05 -35.42
CA PRO A 137 -51.69 -18.03 -36.00
C PRO A 137 -50.86 -19.16 -36.61
N HIS A 138 -51.11 -20.38 -36.14
CA HIS A 138 -50.64 -21.59 -36.79
C HIS A 138 -51.29 -21.70 -38.18
N LEU A 139 -50.47 -21.68 -39.23
CA LEU A 139 -50.80 -22.20 -40.55
C LEU A 139 -49.81 -23.33 -40.87
#